data_AF-A0A8H7I9X5-F1
#
_entry.id   AF-A0A8H7I9X5-F1
#
_cell.length_a   1.000
_cell.length_b   1.000
_cell.length_c   1.000
_cell.angle_alpha   90.00
_cell.angle_beta   90.00
_cell.angle_gamma   90.00
#
_symmetry.space_group_name_H-M   'P 1'
#
loop_
_entity.id
_entity.type
_entity.pdbx_description
1 polymer ?
#
loop_
_entity_poly.entity_id
_entity_poly.type
_entity_poly.pdbx_seq_one_letter_code
_entity_poly.pdbx_strand_id
1 'polypeptide(L)'
;MSSQPLYAILFTGWFSGFLTDVDPENDHDNGLTEQRLEQWRPLWQNPFIDPDLGLSSKSDYNPTPTPGGDVDDEKLTERPAMSRGTTSLSKQSSVVKPAKVTHAGPTWVNLFYDLAWTASFASLTQNGKLDGPWDMASYATFFLLVWWLWASQTLYSIHFYTNDWVHLLSTLVQLIIFGLLAATTRGYSFIAYILESPGMDTLDPKTMEEMVDPVRYQEDRITYYSLKVIACSVAASRTILWLQHILVYGFAYFAAREKKLTIPLKLYILPIGLVISNILFWVSAGITCSEKGKTVLGAELKFILWLVGLIVEVALHHIMERLDWERTSFSSTNESSISHDAPPQPVLLKTPIELQQPSITRQQWPVPHTNVNLRERLEGITTVVIGEPTFMLKVPLVIGILVEVASDICGG
;
A
#
# COMPACT_ATOMS: atom_id res chain seq x y z
N MET A 1 16.23 -29.63 -3.49
CA MET A 1 14.86 -29.65 -2.92
C MET A 1 14.45 -28.20 -2.67
N SER A 2 13.64 -27.64 -3.57
CA SER A 2 13.10 -26.29 -3.44
C SER A 2 12.12 -26.26 -2.27
N SER A 3 12.42 -25.49 -1.24
CA SER A 3 11.57 -25.31 -0.06
C SER A 3 10.41 -24.38 -0.43
N GLN A 4 9.40 -24.92 -1.11
CA GLN A 4 8.10 -24.25 -1.20
C GLN A 4 7.60 -24.02 0.23
N PRO A 5 7.23 -22.78 0.59
CA PRO A 5 6.83 -22.50 1.95
C PRO A 5 5.52 -23.19 2.33
N LEU A 6 5.52 -23.82 3.50
CA LEU A 6 4.43 -24.64 4.06
C LEU A 6 3.08 -23.90 4.17
N TYR A 7 3.08 -22.57 4.13
CA TYR A 7 1.87 -21.73 4.14
C TYR A 7 1.09 -21.75 2.81
N ALA A 8 1.71 -22.13 1.68
CA ALA A 8 1.02 -22.26 0.39
C ALA A 8 0.06 -23.46 0.32
N ILE A 9 0.25 -24.47 1.20
CA ILE A 9 -0.47 -25.75 1.10
C ILE A 9 -1.85 -25.69 1.77
N LEU A 10 -2.06 -24.84 2.77
CA LEU A 10 -3.33 -24.81 3.52
C LEU A 10 -4.45 -24.02 2.85
N PHE A 11 -4.16 -23.16 1.86
CA PHE A 11 -5.18 -22.31 1.20
C PHE A 11 -5.47 -22.67 -0.26
N THR A 12 -4.57 -23.41 -0.93
CA THR A 12 -4.72 -23.80 -2.34
C THR A 12 -5.81 -24.85 -2.57
N GLY A 13 -6.16 -25.65 -1.55
CA GLY A 13 -7.16 -26.71 -1.66
C GLY A 13 -8.58 -26.24 -1.97
N TRP A 14 -8.98 -25.02 -1.53
CA TRP A 14 -10.34 -24.51 -1.77
C TRP A 14 -10.54 -24.09 -3.24
N PHE A 15 -9.53 -23.51 -3.88
CA PHE A 15 -9.65 -22.95 -5.24
C PHE A 15 -9.29 -23.92 -6.37
N SER A 16 -8.73 -25.09 -6.05
CA SER A 16 -8.29 -26.08 -7.05
C SER A 16 -9.41 -26.52 -8.00
N GLY A 17 -10.65 -26.63 -7.52
CA GLY A 17 -11.81 -27.03 -8.34
C GLY A 17 -12.25 -26.00 -9.38
N PHE A 18 -11.85 -24.73 -9.24
CA PHE A 18 -12.21 -23.67 -10.20
C PHE A 18 -11.25 -23.64 -11.41
N LEU A 19 -10.02 -24.16 -11.27
CA LEU A 19 -8.99 -24.13 -12.32
C LEU A 19 -9.06 -25.32 -13.29
N THR A 20 -9.78 -26.38 -12.95
CA THR A 20 -9.83 -27.63 -13.73
C THR A 20 -10.69 -27.59 -14.99
N ASP A 21 -11.43 -26.50 -15.25
CA ASP A 21 -12.41 -26.43 -16.34
C ASP A 21 -11.92 -25.64 -17.58
N VAL A 22 -10.63 -25.32 -17.65
CA VAL A 22 -10.02 -24.70 -18.83
C VAL A 22 -9.39 -25.80 -19.68
N ASP A 23 -10.17 -26.29 -20.64
CA ASP A 23 -9.75 -27.30 -21.61
C ASP A 23 -8.72 -26.70 -22.60
N PRO A 24 -7.45 -27.13 -22.58
CA PRO A 24 -6.38 -26.53 -23.38
C PRO A 24 -6.41 -26.95 -24.86
N GLU A 25 -7.33 -27.81 -25.30
CA GLU A 25 -7.27 -28.41 -26.65
C GLU A 25 -8.08 -27.67 -27.74
N ASN A 26 -8.71 -26.53 -27.45
CA ASN A 26 -9.57 -25.82 -28.42
C ASN A 26 -9.00 -24.45 -28.87
N ASP A 27 -7.71 -24.41 -29.17
CA ASP A 27 -6.90 -23.20 -29.45
C ASP A 27 -6.87 -22.81 -30.95
N HIS A 28 -7.97 -22.19 -31.40
CA HIS A 28 -7.92 -21.30 -32.58
C HIS A 28 -8.14 -19.81 -32.26
N ASP A 29 -8.42 -19.46 -30.99
CA ASP A 29 -8.60 -18.09 -30.50
C ASP A 29 -7.56 -17.73 -29.42
N ASN A 30 -6.27 -17.89 -29.76
CA ASN A 30 -5.13 -17.80 -28.82
C ASN A 30 -5.02 -16.46 -28.06
N GLY A 31 -5.64 -15.39 -28.54
CA GLY A 31 -5.59 -14.09 -27.85
C GLY A 31 -6.51 -14.00 -26.62
N LEU A 32 -7.64 -14.69 -26.62
CA LEU A 32 -8.62 -14.58 -25.52
C LEU A 32 -8.23 -15.41 -24.31
N THR A 33 -7.58 -16.56 -24.52
CA THR A 33 -7.14 -17.46 -23.44
C THR A 33 -5.95 -16.87 -22.69
N GLU A 34 -4.98 -16.30 -23.41
CA GLU A 34 -3.86 -15.54 -22.82
C GLU A 34 -4.39 -14.30 -22.08
N GLN A 35 -5.31 -13.54 -22.67
CA GLN A 35 -5.93 -12.39 -21.99
C GLN A 35 -6.73 -12.81 -20.74
N ARG A 36 -7.36 -14.00 -20.73
CA ARG A 36 -8.06 -14.53 -19.56
C ARG A 36 -7.08 -14.99 -18.49
N LEU A 37 -5.98 -15.64 -18.85
CA LEU A 37 -4.90 -16.05 -17.97
C LEU A 37 -4.19 -14.83 -17.34
N GLU A 38 -3.99 -13.76 -18.12
CA GLU A 38 -3.51 -12.46 -17.63
C GLU A 38 -4.50 -11.78 -16.67
N GLN A 39 -5.80 -12.07 -16.80
CA GLN A 39 -6.84 -11.54 -15.90
C GLN A 39 -6.87 -12.24 -14.53
N TRP A 40 -6.35 -13.47 -14.44
CA TRP A 40 -6.31 -14.23 -13.18
C TRP A 40 -5.21 -13.68 -12.26
N ARG A 41 -5.62 -12.88 -11.28
CA ARG A 41 -4.69 -12.37 -10.26
C ARG A 41 -4.17 -13.53 -9.42
N PRO A 42 -2.85 -13.64 -9.22
CA PRO A 42 -2.32 -14.59 -8.26
C PRO A 42 -2.90 -14.29 -6.87
N LEU A 43 -3.15 -15.34 -6.09
CA LEU A 43 -3.60 -15.18 -4.70
C LEU A 43 -2.65 -14.29 -3.91
N TRP A 44 -1.35 -14.39 -4.22
CA TRP A 44 -0.33 -13.57 -3.61
C TRP A 44 0.79 -13.25 -4.60
N GLN A 45 1.19 -11.98 -4.70
CA GLN A 45 2.32 -11.55 -5.50
C GLN A 45 3.32 -10.79 -4.64
N ASN A 46 4.60 -11.12 -4.78
CA ASN A 46 5.66 -10.44 -4.04
C ASN A 46 5.86 -9.02 -4.60
N PRO A 47 5.70 -7.94 -3.79
CA PRO A 47 5.88 -6.56 -4.24
C PRO A 47 7.28 -6.22 -4.75
N PHE A 48 8.27 -7.05 -4.43
CA PHE A 48 9.68 -6.80 -4.76
C PHE A 48 10.18 -7.63 -5.95
N ILE A 49 9.31 -8.42 -6.58
CA ILE A 49 9.63 -9.16 -7.81
C ILE A 49 8.99 -8.42 -8.96
N ASP A 50 9.81 -8.09 -9.97
CA ASP A 50 9.31 -7.48 -11.20
C ASP A 50 8.29 -8.44 -11.84
N PRO A 51 7.02 -8.04 -12.03
CA PRO A 51 5.99 -8.90 -12.62
C PRO A 51 6.43 -9.52 -13.94
N ASP A 52 7.24 -8.80 -14.71
CA ASP A 52 7.70 -9.21 -16.03
C ASP A 52 8.77 -10.32 -15.98
N LEU A 53 9.51 -10.42 -14.87
CA LEU A 53 10.55 -11.45 -14.69
C LEU A 53 9.98 -12.85 -14.43
N GLY A 54 8.74 -12.94 -13.96
CA GLY A 54 8.05 -14.22 -13.72
C GLY A 54 7.34 -14.80 -14.95
N LEU A 55 6.98 -13.93 -15.91
CA LEU A 55 6.20 -14.28 -17.11
C LEU A 55 7.04 -14.40 -18.38
N SER A 56 8.30 -13.92 -18.35
CA SER A 56 9.33 -14.39 -19.26
C SER A 56 9.54 -15.88 -19.02
N SER A 57 8.65 -16.70 -19.61
CA SER A 57 8.88 -18.13 -19.81
C SER A 57 10.32 -18.23 -20.22
N LYS A 58 11.10 -18.89 -19.38
CA LYS A 58 12.51 -19.15 -19.58
C LYS A 58 12.57 -19.98 -20.84
N SER A 59 12.53 -19.28 -21.97
CA SER A 59 12.69 -19.81 -23.29
C SER A 59 14.15 -20.18 -23.30
N ASP A 60 14.41 -21.39 -22.83
CA ASP A 60 15.62 -22.13 -23.07
C ASP A 60 15.67 -22.37 -24.59
N TYR A 61 15.90 -21.30 -25.36
CA TYR A 61 16.48 -21.39 -26.70
C TYR A 61 17.90 -21.94 -26.47
N ASN A 62 17.98 -23.24 -26.24
CA ASN A 62 19.15 -23.99 -26.64
C ASN A 62 19.26 -23.75 -28.15
N PRO A 63 20.32 -23.10 -28.64
CA PRO A 63 20.60 -23.12 -30.06
C PRO A 63 20.86 -24.58 -30.39
N THR A 64 19.92 -25.22 -31.07
CA THR A 64 20.11 -26.56 -31.58
C THR A 64 21.36 -26.52 -32.47
N PRO A 65 22.42 -27.29 -32.19
CA PRO A 65 23.54 -27.36 -33.10
C PRO A 65 23.03 -28.10 -34.34
N THR A 66 22.86 -27.36 -35.44
CA THR A 66 22.60 -27.93 -36.77
C THR A 66 23.67 -28.97 -37.08
N PRO A 67 23.32 -30.25 -37.24
CA PRO A 67 24.22 -31.26 -37.75
C PRO A 67 23.98 -31.40 -39.26
N GLY A 68 24.98 -31.05 -40.06
CA GLY A 68 24.97 -31.30 -41.50
C GLY A 68 25.82 -30.25 -42.20
N GLY A 69 26.77 -30.60 -43.04
CA GLY A 69 27.15 -31.89 -43.59
C GLY A 69 28.16 -31.59 -44.68
N ASP A 70 29.19 -32.42 -44.78
CA ASP A 70 30.10 -32.42 -45.91
C ASP A 70 29.31 -32.67 -47.20
N VAL A 71 29.30 -31.70 -48.11
CA VAL A 71 29.15 -31.94 -49.54
C VAL A 71 30.06 -30.94 -50.26
N ASP A 72 31.15 -31.46 -50.81
CA ASP A 72 31.94 -30.84 -51.86
C ASP A 72 31.04 -30.52 -53.06
N ASP A 73 31.08 -29.30 -53.58
CA ASP A 73 31.19 -29.10 -55.03
C ASP A 73 31.51 -27.64 -55.41
N GLU A 74 32.56 -27.53 -56.23
CA GLU A 74 32.98 -26.33 -56.96
C GLU A 74 31.87 -25.74 -57.82
N LYS A 75 31.68 -24.41 -57.79
CA LYS A 75 31.78 -23.60 -59.02
C LYS A 75 31.88 -22.10 -58.77
N LEU A 76 32.95 -21.53 -59.32
CA LEU A 76 33.22 -20.09 -59.48
C LEU A 76 32.00 -19.28 -59.93
N THR A 77 31.83 -18.09 -59.34
CA THR A 77 31.57 -16.86 -60.12
C THR A 77 32.18 -15.67 -59.38
N GLU A 78 33.15 -15.04 -60.05
CA GLU A 78 33.81 -13.79 -59.69
C GLU A 78 32.84 -12.61 -59.63
N ARG A 79 33.00 -11.70 -58.66
CA ARG A 79 33.00 -10.22 -58.86
C ARG A 79 33.28 -9.45 -57.56
N PRO A 80 33.67 -8.15 -57.63
CA PRO A 80 34.91 -7.70 -57.04
C PRO A 80 34.75 -6.84 -55.78
N ALA A 81 35.86 -6.80 -55.04
CA ALA A 81 36.30 -5.80 -54.08
C ALA A 81 35.35 -4.60 -53.81
N MET A 82 34.85 -4.53 -52.57
CA MET A 82 34.51 -3.25 -51.97
C MET A 82 34.88 -3.24 -50.48
N SER A 83 35.85 -2.37 -50.20
CA SER A 83 36.09 -1.59 -48.99
C SER A 83 35.96 -2.24 -47.61
N ARG A 84 37.15 -2.45 -47.04
CA ARG A 84 37.46 -2.65 -45.62
C ARG A 84 36.95 -1.47 -44.77
N GLY A 85 35.72 -1.58 -44.28
CA GLY A 85 35.16 -0.73 -43.24
C GLY A 85 35.35 -1.39 -41.88
N THR A 86 36.19 -0.78 -41.05
CA THR A 86 36.51 -1.17 -39.69
C THR A 86 35.26 -1.40 -38.84
N THR A 87 35.24 -2.54 -38.17
CA THR A 87 34.38 -2.93 -37.06
C THR A 87 34.39 -1.86 -35.96
N SER A 88 33.47 -0.90 -36.03
CA SER A 88 33.06 -0.17 -34.84
C SER A 88 32.13 -1.09 -34.06
N LEU A 89 32.68 -1.74 -33.04
CA LEU A 89 31.93 -2.33 -31.95
C LEU A 89 31.10 -1.19 -31.34
N SER A 90 29.89 -0.99 -31.86
CA SER A 90 28.90 -0.11 -31.26
C SER A 90 28.55 -0.73 -29.93
N LYS A 91 29.20 -0.23 -28.89
CA LYS A 91 28.92 -0.50 -27.49
C LYS A 91 27.51 0.00 -27.27
N GLN A 92 26.54 -0.86 -27.56
CA GLN A 92 25.14 -0.70 -27.26
C GLN A 92 25.04 -0.69 -25.74
N SER A 93 25.30 0.48 -25.17
CA SER A 93 24.86 0.84 -23.84
C SER A 93 23.34 0.72 -23.94
N SER A 94 22.82 -0.44 -23.55
CA SER A 94 21.43 -0.60 -23.19
C SER A 94 21.20 0.37 -22.04
N VAL A 95 20.84 1.59 -22.40
CA VAL A 95 20.05 2.44 -21.53
C VAL A 95 18.83 1.60 -21.23
N VAL A 96 18.88 0.89 -20.11
CA VAL A 96 17.78 0.15 -19.53
C VAL A 96 16.73 1.22 -19.29
N LYS A 97 15.83 1.40 -20.27
CA LYS A 97 14.63 2.19 -20.08
C LYS A 97 13.94 1.56 -18.88
N PRO A 98 13.63 2.33 -17.83
CA PRO A 98 12.94 1.77 -16.67
C PRO A 98 11.72 1.06 -17.20
N ALA A 99 11.64 -0.25 -16.95
CA ALA A 99 10.52 -1.07 -17.36
C ALA A 99 9.28 -0.42 -16.77
N LYS A 100 8.49 0.22 -17.64
CA LYS A 100 7.24 0.86 -17.27
C LYS A 100 6.31 -0.30 -16.95
N VAL A 101 6.20 -0.66 -15.68
CA VAL A 101 5.33 -1.74 -15.19
C VAL A 101 3.96 -1.58 -15.86
N THR A 102 3.71 -2.41 -16.87
CA THR A 102 2.67 -2.15 -17.88
C THR A 102 1.27 -2.44 -17.33
N HIS A 103 1.19 -3.08 -16.16
CA HIS A 103 -0.04 -3.51 -15.53
C HIS A 103 -0.07 -3.11 -14.06
N ALA A 104 -0.11 -1.79 -13.79
CA ALA A 104 -0.73 -1.33 -12.56
C ALA A 104 -2.15 -1.95 -12.54
N GLY A 105 -2.47 -2.71 -11.50
CA GLY A 105 -3.78 -3.37 -11.37
C GLY A 105 -4.96 -2.44 -11.63
N PRO A 106 -6.16 -2.99 -11.84
CA PRO A 106 -7.29 -2.22 -12.36
C PRO A 106 -7.57 -1.01 -11.47
N THR A 107 -7.25 0.16 -12.02
CA THR A 107 -7.36 1.48 -11.39
C THR A 107 -8.75 1.73 -10.81
N TRP A 108 -9.76 1.05 -11.36
CA TRP A 108 -11.14 1.13 -10.91
C TRP A 108 -11.35 0.73 -9.44
N VAL A 109 -10.57 -0.20 -8.87
CA VAL A 109 -10.74 -0.59 -7.45
C VAL A 109 -10.36 0.56 -6.52
N ASN A 110 -9.26 1.24 -6.81
CA ASN A 110 -8.82 2.41 -6.06
C ASN A 110 -9.84 3.57 -6.22
N LEU A 111 -10.36 3.76 -7.43
CA LEU A 111 -11.42 4.73 -7.69
C LEU A 111 -12.71 4.40 -6.92
N PHE A 112 -13.12 3.14 -6.88
CA PHE A 112 -14.30 2.70 -6.14
C PHE A 112 -14.13 2.91 -4.63
N TYR A 113 -12.92 2.67 -4.11
CA TYR A 113 -12.58 2.98 -2.73
C TYR A 113 -12.71 4.48 -2.41
N ASP A 114 -12.21 5.35 -3.29
CA ASP A 114 -12.34 6.80 -3.15
C ASP A 114 -13.80 7.26 -3.22
N LEU A 115 -14.58 6.66 -4.13
CA LEU A 115 -16.01 6.94 -4.28
C LEU A 115 -16.80 6.49 -3.05
N ALA A 116 -16.48 5.34 -2.47
CA ALA A 116 -17.14 4.86 -1.27
C ALA A 116 -16.83 5.74 -0.06
N TRP A 117 -15.58 6.18 0.09
CA TRP A 117 -15.21 7.14 1.14
C TRP A 117 -15.97 8.47 0.98
N THR A 118 -16.00 9.04 -0.23
CA THR A 118 -16.75 10.28 -0.49
C THR A 118 -18.25 10.11 -0.23
N ALA A 119 -18.84 8.98 -0.62
CA ALA A 119 -20.25 8.68 -0.36
C ALA A 119 -20.54 8.54 1.14
N SER A 120 -19.68 7.84 1.89
CA SER A 120 -19.78 7.75 3.35
C SER A 120 -19.69 9.12 4.01
N PHE A 121 -18.82 9.99 3.50
CA PHE A 121 -18.68 11.37 3.97
C PHE A 121 -19.88 12.26 3.62
N ALA A 122 -20.43 12.13 2.41
CA ALA A 122 -21.63 12.86 2.00
C ALA A 122 -22.81 12.52 2.92
N SER A 123 -22.97 11.23 3.25
CA SER A 123 -23.99 10.77 4.21
C SER A 123 -23.81 11.40 5.59
N LEU A 124 -22.57 11.47 6.11
CA LEU A 124 -22.29 12.16 7.39
C LEU A 124 -22.76 13.62 7.36
N THR A 125 -22.41 14.33 6.29
CA THR A 125 -22.67 15.77 6.16
C THR A 125 -24.17 16.07 6.04
N GLN A 126 -24.93 15.19 5.39
CA GLN A 126 -26.39 15.35 5.24
C GLN A 126 -27.17 15.03 6.52
N ASN A 127 -26.66 14.14 7.37
CA ASN A 127 -27.38 13.70 8.59
C ASN A 127 -27.08 14.57 9.83
N GLY A 128 -26.03 15.40 9.81
CA GLY A 128 -25.64 16.24 10.95
C GLY A 128 -26.46 17.54 11.06
N LYS A 129 -27.13 17.74 12.20
CA LYS A 129 -27.64 19.07 12.58
C LYS A 129 -26.47 19.88 13.15
N LEU A 130 -25.99 20.86 12.40
CA LEU A 130 -24.87 21.73 12.79
C LEU A 130 -25.41 23.00 13.45
N ASP A 131 -26.16 22.84 14.54
CA ASP A 131 -26.86 23.96 15.19
C ASP A 131 -25.95 24.67 16.22
N GLY A 132 -24.96 23.97 16.80
CA GLY A 132 -24.01 24.52 17.77
C GLY A 132 -22.52 24.40 17.39
N PRO A 133 -21.63 25.20 18.03
CA PRO A 133 -20.19 25.12 17.82
C PRO A 133 -19.59 23.76 18.24
N TRP A 134 -20.18 23.11 19.24
CA TRP A 134 -19.77 21.79 19.71
C TRP A 134 -20.16 20.65 18.75
N ASP A 135 -21.28 20.80 18.05
CA ASP A 135 -21.70 19.88 16.99
C ASP A 135 -20.72 19.98 15.82
N MET A 136 -20.32 21.22 15.46
CA MET A 136 -19.30 21.45 14.45
C MET A 136 -17.95 20.84 14.83
N ALA A 137 -17.53 20.97 16.09
CA ALA A 137 -16.29 20.36 16.57
C ALA A 137 -16.36 18.83 16.59
N SER A 138 -17.50 18.25 16.96
CA SER A 138 -17.73 16.79 16.92
C SER A 138 -17.66 16.27 15.48
N TYR A 139 -18.34 16.98 14.56
CA TYR A 139 -18.30 16.70 13.14
C TYR A 139 -16.87 16.78 12.59
N ALA A 140 -16.14 17.86 12.88
CA ALA A 140 -14.76 18.04 12.42
C ALA A 140 -13.82 16.94 12.94
N THR A 141 -13.99 16.53 14.20
CA THR A 141 -13.20 15.44 14.79
C THR A 141 -13.47 14.10 14.09
N PHE A 142 -14.75 13.76 13.89
CA PHE A 142 -15.12 12.53 13.18
C PHE A 142 -14.64 12.56 11.73
N PHE A 143 -14.74 13.72 11.08
CA PHE A 143 -14.26 13.93 9.74
C PHE A 143 -12.74 13.69 9.63
N LEU A 144 -11.94 14.31 10.49
CA LEU A 144 -10.49 14.11 10.52
C LEU A 144 -10.12 12.64 10.76
N LEU A 145 -10.88 11.96 11.62
CA LEU A 145 -10.71 10.53 11.87
C LEU A 145 -10.97 9.72 10.59
N VAL A 146 -12.14 9.86 9.96
CA VAL A 146 -12.50 9.11 8.74
C VAL A 146 -11.58 9.46 7.58
N TRP A 147 -11.22 10.73 7.44
CA TRP A 147 -10.24 11.21 6.45
C TRP A 147 -8.89 10.53 6.68
N TRP A 148 -8.40 10.48 7.91
CA TRP A 148 -7.14 9.79 8.23
C TRP A 148 -7.22 8.28 7.92
N LEU A 149 -8.37 7.64 8.17
CA LEU A 149 -8.55 6.23 7.83
C LEU A 149 -8.36 5.98 6.33
N TRP A 150 -8.91 6.86 5.50
CA TRP A 150 -8.76 6.83 4.05
C TRP A 150 -7.34 7.18 3.60
N ALA A 151 -6.76 8.27 4.12
CA ALA A 151 -5.44 8.75 3.72
C ALA A 151 -4.36 7.69 3.99
N SER A 152 -4.35 7.10 5.18
CA SER A 152 -3.42 6.02 5.54
C SER A 152 -3.56 4.77 4.67
N GLN A 153 -4.79 4.37 4.31
CA GLN A 153 -5.02 3.25 3.38
C GLN A 153 -4.53 3.59 1.96
N THR A 154 -4.78 4.81 1.51
CA THR A 154 -4.35 5.28 0.19
C THR A 154 -2.83 5.38 0.09
N LEU A 155 -2.15 5.88 1.12
CA LEU A 155 -0.69 5.91 1.22
C LEU A 155 -0.11 4.49 1.15
N TYR A 156 -0.71 3.53 1.87
CA TYR A 156 -0.33 2.13 1.76
C TYR A 156 -0.44 1.61 0.32
N SER A 157 -1.59 1.86 -0.33
CA SER A 157 -1.80 1.44 -1.72
C SER A 157 -0.83 2.11 -2.69
N ILE A 158 -0.43 3.36 -2.48
CA ILE A 158 0.56 4.01 -3.35
C ILE A 158 1.93 3.35 -3.22
N HIS A 159 2.34 2.94 -2.02
CA HIS A 159 3.66 2.35 -1.82
C HIS A 159 3.76 0.86 -2.14
N PHE A 160 2.71 0.07 -1.87
CA PHE A 160 2.82 -1.38 -1.83
C PHE A 160 1.75 -2.13 -2.63
N TYR A 161 0.99 -1.45 -3.49
CA TYR A 161 -0.06 -2.13 -4.25
C TYR A 161 0.51 -3.14 -5.25
N THR A 162 0.14 -4.40 -5.07
CA THR A 162 0.60 -5.55 -5.88
C THR A 162 -0.48 -6.18 -6.75
N ASN A 163 -1.65 -5.57 -6.88
CA ASN A 163 -2.78 -6.14 -7.63
C ASN A 163 -3.07 -7.63 -7.29
N ASP A 164 -2.99 -8.01 -6.02
CA ASP A 164 -3.28 -9.38 -5.59
C ASP A 164 -4.67 -9.47 -4.91
N TRP A 165 -5.10 -10.71 -4.63
CA TRP A 165 -6.37 -10.97 -3.94
C TRP A 165 -6.37 -10.46 -2.50
N VAL A 166 -5.22 -10.48 -1.82
CA VAL A 166 -5.11 -10.01 -0.44
C VAL A 166 -5.40 -8.50 -0.35
N HIS A 167 -4.83 -7.69 -1.24
CA HIS A 167 -5.11 -6.26 -1.31
C HIS A 167 -6.57 -6.00 -1.69
N LEU A 168 -7.11 -6.76 -2.64
CA LEU A 168 -8.50 -6.64 -3.05
C LEU A 168 -9.47 -6.95 -1.89
N LEU A 169 -9.25 -8.06 -1.20
CA LEU A 169 -10.07 -8.47 -0.05
C LEU A 169 -9.94 -7.45 1.10
N SER A 170 -8.74 -7.00 1.40
CA SER A 170 -8.51 -5.96 2.40
C SER A 170 -9.26 -4.67 2.06
N THR A 171 -9.21 -4.22 0.80
CA THR A 171 -9.95 -3.05 0.32
C THR A 171 -11.46 -3.27 0.48
N LEU A 172 -11.97 -4.46 0.16
CA LEU A 172 -13.37 -4.81 0.35
C LEU A 172 -13.80 -4.75 1.83
N VAL A 173 -12.99 -5.27 2.75
CA VAL A 173 -13.28 -5.18 4.19
C VAL A 173 -13.25 -3.72 4.66
N GLN A 174 -12.30 -2.93 4.16
CA GLN A 174 -12.22 -1.49 4.47
C GLN A 174 -13.45 -0.71 3.97
N LEU A 175 -14.01 -1.10 2.81
CA LEU A 175 -15.26 -0.55 2.29
C LEU A 175 -16.45 -0.86 3.20
N ILE A 176 -16.53 -2.10 3.70
CA ILE A 176 -17.56 -2.49 4.68
C ILE A 176 -17.43 -1.63 5.95
N ILE A 177 -16.20 -1.39 6.40
CA ILE A 177 -15.95 -0.52 7.56
C ILE A 177 -16.44 0.92 7.30
N PHE A 178 -16.19 1.49 6.12
CA PHE A 178 -16.74 2.81 5.79
C PHE A 178 -18.26 2.83 5.66
N GLY A 179 -18.87 1.73 5.20
CA GLY A 179 -20.32 1.56 5.23
C GLY A 179 -20.88 1.54 6.66
N LEU A 180 -20.22 0.82 7.58
CA LEU A 180 -20.59 0.78 9.00
C LEU A 180 -20.42 2.15 9.67
N LEU A 181 -19.34 2.86 9.38
CA LEU A 181 -19.11 4.22 9.86
C LEU A 181 -20.17 5.19 9.32
N ALA A 182 -20.54 5.09 8.04
CA ALA A 182 -21.60 5.89 7.45
C ALA A 182 -22.98 5.60 8.07
N ALA A 183 -23.29 4.32 8.34
CA ALA A 183 -24.55 3.91 8.94
C ALA A 183 -24.71 4.39 10.40
N THR A 184 -23.59 4.64 11.09
CA THR A 184 -23.58 5.05 12.51
C THR A 184 -23.52 6.56 12.72
N THR A 185 -23.60 7.35 11.64
CA THR A 185 -23.54 8.81 11.68
C THR A 185 -24.78 9.49 12.27
N ARG A 186 -25.92 8.79 12.36
CA ARG A 186 -27.15 9.33 12.96
C ARG A 186 -27.01 9.36 14.49
N GLY A 187 -26.86 10.57 15.05
CA GLY A 187 -26.82 10.81 16.51
C GLY A 187 -25.42 11.05 17.08
N TYR A 188 -24.46 11.50 16.26
CA TYR A 188 -23.08 11.69 16.71
C TYR A 188 -22.86 13.06 17.38
N SER A 189 -23.01 13.13 18.70
CA SER A 189 -22.68 14.31 19.51
C SER A 189 -21.54 13.99 20.48
N PHE A 190 -20.36 13.64 19.94
CA PHE A 190 -19.21 13.12 20.72
C PHE A 190 -18.73 14.09 21.81
N ILE A 191 -18.60 15.37 21.45
CA ILE A 191 -18.10 16.41 22.35
C ILE A 191 -19.21 16.91 23.27
N ALA A 192 -20.45 16.96 22.79
CA ALA A 192 -21.60 17.24 23.63
C ALA A 192 -21.72 16.19 24.75
N TYR A 193 -21.60 14.90 24.44
CA TYR A 193 -21.65 13.81 25.42
C TYR A 193 -20.58 13.95 26.54
N ILE A 194 -19.39 14.48 26.22
CA ILE A 194 -18.35 14.73 27.23
C ILE A 194 -18.66 16.00 28.05
N LEU A 195 -19.11 17.07 27.40
CA LEU A 195 -19.26 18.40 28.01
C LEU A 195 -20.59 18.59 28.76
N GLU A 196 -21.64 17.85 28.41
CA GLU A 196 -22.98 17.98 29.04
C GLU A 196 -23.07 17.32 30.41
N SER A 197 -22.01 16.68 30.90
CA SER A 197 -21.97 16.07 32.23
C SER A 197 -21.05 16.79 33.24
N PRO A 198 -21.14 18.12 33.44
CA PRO A 198 -20.44 18.77 34.53
C PRO A 198 -21.16 18.47 35.86
N GLY A 199 -20.55 17.63 36.71
CA GLY A 199 -20.97 17.43 38.10
C GLY A 199 -21.68 16.11 38.43
N MET A 200 -21.68 15.11 37.54
CA MET A 200 -22.14 13.75 37.85
C MET A 200 -20.99 12.74 37.72
N ASP A 201 -20.81 11.89 38.73
CA ASP A 201 -19.76 10.85 38.75
C ASP A 201 -20.05 9.71 37.74
N THR A 202 -21.30 9.59 37.29
CA THR A 202 -21.74 8.68 36.22
C THR A 202 -22.35 9.51 35.08
N LEU A 203 -21.95 9.23 33.83
CA LEU A 203 -22.56 9.90 32.67
C LEU A 203 -24.04 9.54 32.48
N ASP A 204 -24.49 8.47 33.13
CA ASP A 204 -25.88 8.04 33.14
C ASP A 204 -26.34 7.99 34.62
N PRO A 205 -27.05 9.00 35.12
CA PRO A 205 -27.52 9.04 36.52
C PRO A 205 -28.72 8.12 36.74
N LYS A 206 -29.29 7.54 35.67
CA LYS A 206 -30.36 6.55 35.72
C LYS A 206 -29.93 5.35 34.89
N THR A 207 -29.86 4.19 35.52
CA THR A 207 -29.75 2.93 34.79
C THR A 207 -30.82 2.94 33.69
N MET A 208 -30.49 2.54 32.46
CA MET A 208 -31.40 2.43 31.30
C MET A 208 -32.80 1.84 31.61
N GLU A 209 -32.92 1.08 32.70
CA GLU A 209 -34.14 0.47 33.24
C GLU A 209 -35.09 1.46 33.96
N GLU A 210 -34.61 2.63 34.38
CA GLU A 210 -35.35 3.66 35.14
C GLU A 210 -35.82 4.85 34.28
N MET A 211 -35.51 4.86 32.97
CA MET A 211 -35.97 5.91 32.06
C MET A 211 -37.43 5.68 31.65
N VAL A 212 -38.32 6.57 32.12
CA VAL A 212 -39.76 6.53 31.83
C VAL A 212 -40.11 7.13 30.46
N ASP A 213 -39.23 7.95 29.88
CA ASP A 213 -39.44 8.56 28.56
C ASP A 213 -38.92 7.64 27.43
N PRO A 214 -39.80 7.08 26.59
CA PRO A 214 -39.42 6.16 25.53
C PRO A 214 -38.59 6.82 24.41
N VAL A 215 -38.73 8.14 24.20
CA VAL A 215 -38.01 8.84 23.11
C VAL A 215 -36.54 9.01 23.49
N ARG A 216 -36.29 9.59 24.67
CA ARG A 216 -34.93 9.79 25.19
C ARG A 216 -34.16 8.47 25.33
N TYR A 217 -34.84 7.43 25.80
CA TYR A 217 -34.27 6.08 25.91
C TYR A 217 -33.77 5.54 24.55
N GLN A 218 -34.52 5.77 23.48
CA GLN A 218 -34.11 5.31 22.14
C GLN A 218 -32.89 6.09 21.63
N GLU A 219 -32.82 7.39 21.87
CA GLU A 219 -31.70 8.25 21.45
C GLU A 219 -30.39 7.88 22.16
N ASP A 220 -30.43 7.70 23.49
CA ASP A 220 -29.25 7.32 24.27
C ASP A 220 -28.74 5.93 23.88
N ARG A 221 -29.67 4.98 23.66
CA ARG A 221 -29.34 3.62 23.23
C ARG A 221 -28.69 3.60 21.83
N ILE A 222 -29.20 4.38 20.88
CA ILE A 222 -28.62 4.49 19.53
C ILE A 222 -27.20 5.07 19.62
N THR A 223 -27.02 6.13 20.41
CA THR A 223 -25.71 6.77 20.62
C THR A 223 -24.69 5.82 21.24
N TYR A 224 -25.12 5.01 22.21
CA TYR A 224 -24.27 4.02 22.84
C TYR A 224 -23.81 2.93 21.86
N TYR A 225 -24.73 2.38 21.06
CA TYR A 225 -24.38 1.36 20.07
C TYR A 225 -23.55 1.93 18.92
N SER A 226 -23.85 3.14 18.45
CA SER A 226 -23.08 3.79 17.39
C SER A 226 -21.64 4.02 17.83
N LEU A 227 -21.42 4.50 19.06
CA LEU A 227 -20.09 4.66 19.64
C LEU A 227 -19.30 3.35 19.67
N LYS A 228 -19.93 2.24 20.08
CA LYS A 228 -19.29 0.91 20.08
C LYS A 228 -18.91 0.46 18.68
N VAL A 229 -19.83 0.61 17.73
CA VAL A 229 -19.58 0.21 16.34
C VAL A 229 -18.44 1.05 15.75
N ILE A 230 -18.45 2.37 15.94
CA ILE A 230 -17.37 3.25 15.50
C ILE A 230 -16.04 2.80 16.10
N ALA A 231 -16.01 2.53 17.41
CA ALA A 231 -14.80 2.08 18.10
C ALA A 231 -14.22 0.79 17.54
N CYS A 232 -15.08 -0.23 17.37
CA CYS A 232 -14.69 -1.50 16.79
C CYS A 232 -14.28 -1.36 15.31
N SER A 233 -14.99 -0.54 14.53
CA SER A 233 -14.71 -0.26 13.13
C SER A 233 -13.35 0.39 12.93
N VAL A 234 -13.00 1.38 13.77
CA VAL A 234 -11.68 2.03 13.75
C VAL A 234 -10.59 1.03 14.11
N ALA A 235 -10.73 0.30 15.22
CA ALA A 235 -9.74 -0.71 15.62
C ALA A 235 -9.55 -1.81 14.56
N ALA A 236 -10.64 -2.28 13.96
CA ALA A 236 -10.60 -3.26 12.87
C ALA A 236 -9.89 -2.72 11.63
N SER A 237 -10.19 -1.48 11.22
CA SER A 237 -9.51 -0.81 10.10
C SER A 237 -8.00 -0.74 10.31
N ARG A 238 -7.57 -0.34 11.53
CA ARG A 238 -6.14 -0.27 11.87
C ARG A 238 -5.48 -1.66 11.89
N THR A 239 -6.20 -2.67 12.36
CA THR A 239 -5.71 -4.07 12.35
C THR A 239 -5.48 -4.56 10.94
N ILE A 240 -6.39 -4.26 10.00
CA ILE A 240 -6.25 -4.63 8.58
C ILE A 240 -5.03 -3.95 7.97
N LEU A 241 -4.89 -2.64 8.17
CA LEU A 241 -3.74 -1.88 7.69
C LEU A 241 -2.42 -2.41 8.28
N TRP A 242 -2.42 -2.77 9.57
CA TRP A 242 -1.27 -3.37 10.22
C TRP A 242 -0.90 -4.75 9.64
N LEU A 243 -1.89 -5.62 9.42
CA LEU A 243 -1.69 -6.93 8.79
C LEU A 243 -1.09 -6.78 7.40
N GLN A 244 -1.60 -5.85 6.59
CA GLN A 244 -1.06 -5.52 5.28
C GLN A 244 0.43 -5.17 5.33
N HIS A 245 0.84 -4.28 6.25
CA HIS A 245 2.25 -3.92 6.42
C HIS A 245 3.12 -5.08 6.91
N ILE A 246 2.59 -5.95 7.77
CA ILE A 246 3.31 -7.16 8.19
C ILE A 246 3.54 -8.11 7.02
N LEU A 247 2.55 -8.28 6.14
CA LEU A 247 2.69 -9.14 4.97
C LEU A 247 3.76 -8.61 4.02
N VAL A 248 3.75 -7.29 3.75
CA VAL A 248 4.80 -6.62 2.96
C VAL A 248 6.18 -6.79 3.61
N TYR A 249 6.27 -6.62 4.92
CA TYR A 249 7.51 -6.83 5.67
C TYR A 249 8.00 -8.29 5.56
N GLY A 250 7.09 -9.25 5.69
CA GLY A 250 7.39 -10.68 5.54
C GLY A 250 7.99 -11.00 4.17
N PHE A 251 7.47 -10.37 3.11
CA PHE A 251 8.05 -10.51 1.77
C PHE A 251 9.42 -9.88 1.61
N ALA A 252 9.59 -8.67 2.12
CA ALA A 252 10.88 -8.01 2.09
C ALA A 252 11.93 -8.84 2.83
N TYR A 253 11.54 -9.41 3.98
CA TYR A 253 12.38 -10.30 4.77
C TYR A 253 12.76 -11.56 3.99
N PHE A 254 11.81 -12.19 3.31
CA PHE A 254 12.08 -13.37 2.51
C PHE A 254 12.98 -13.06 1.31
N ALA A 255 12.70 -11.98 0.57
CA ALA A 255 13.51 -11.53 -0.56
C ALA A 255 14.93 -11.11 -0.14
N ALA A 256 15.06 -10.47 1.03
CA ALA A 256 16.34 -10.11 1.64
C ALA A 256 17.18 -11.35 1.95
N ARG A 257 16.55 -12.39 2.49
CA ARG A 257 17.22 -13.65 2.83
C ARG A 257 17.75 -14.38 1.60
N GLU A 258 16.99 -14.39 0.50
CA GLU A 258 17.43 -15.01 -0.76
C GLU A 258 18.58 -14.25 -1.40
N LYS A 259 18.52 -12.91 -1.41
CA LYS A 259 19.50 -12.04 -2.08
C LYS A 259 20.67 -11.60 -1.17
N LYS A 260 20.68 -12.02 0.10
CA LYS A 260 21.63 -11.58 1.15
C LYS A 260 21.71 -10.04 1.29
N LEU A 261 20.58 -9.36 1.08
CA LEU A 261 20.47 -7.90 1.19
C LEU A 261 20.02 -7.52 2.61
N THR A 262 20.41 -6.35 3.10
CA THR A 262 19.82 -5.82 4.35
C THR A 262 18.49 -5.15 4.07
N ILE A 263 17.55 -5.33 4.99
CA ILE A 263 16.23 -4.70 4.93
C ILE A 263 16.39 -3.22 5.32
N PRO A 264 15.80 -2.29 4.54
CA PRO A 264 15.84 -0.87 4.88
C PRO A 264 15.07 -0.59 6.17
N LEU A 265 15.63 0.24 7.05
CA LEU A 265 15.04 0.60 8.35
C LEU A 265 13.61 1.16 8.21
N LYS A 266 13.35 1.86 7.10
CA LYS A 266 12.04 2.44 6.75
C LYS A 266 10.91 1.41 6.81
N LEU A 267 11.18 0.16 6.43
CA LEU A 267 10.19 -0.91 6.42
C LEU A 267 9.87 -1.47 7.82
N TYR A 268 10.71 -1.18 8.81
CA TYR A 268 10.58 -1.69 10.17
C TYR A 268 9.86 -0.70 11.11
N ILE A 269 10.07 0.60 10.90
CA ILE A 269 9.51 1.65 11.77
C ILE A 269 7.98 1.67 11.72
N LEU A 270 7.41 1.57 10.52
CA LEU A 270 5.98 1.67 10.30
C LEU A 270 5.17 0.53 10.95
N PRO A 271 5.48 -0.76 10.77
CA PRO A 271 4.73 -1.84 11.42
C PRO A 271 4.83 -1.79 12.95
N ILE A 272 5.98 -1.41 13.53
CA ILE A 272 6.11 -1.25 14.99
C ILE A 272 5.16 -0.17 15.50
N GLY A 273 5.20 0.98 14.83
CA GLY A 273 4.36 2.09 15.21
C GLY A 273 2.87 1.76 15.11
N LEU A 274 2.49 1.02 14.05
CA LEU A 274 1.14 0.48 13.89
C LEU A 274 0.78 -0.58 14.95
N VAL A 275 1.72 -1.37 15.48
CA VAL A 275 1.44 -2.26 16.64
C VAL A 275 1.01 -1.41 17.83
N ILE A 276 1.74 -0.35 18.14
CA ILE A 276 1.48 0.51 19.30
C ILE A 276 0.11 1.18 19.14
N SER A 277 -0.15 1.81 17.98
CA SER A 277 -1.44 2.45 17.72
C SER A 277 -2.59 1.43 17.77
N ASN A 278 -2.42 0.26 17.16
CA ASN A 278 -3.46 -0.77 17.13
C ASN A 278 -3.81 -1.26 18.55
N ILE A 279 -2.83 -1.45 19.43
CA ILE A 279 -3.08 -1.76 20.84
C ILE A 279 -3.89 -0.65 21.51
N LEU A 280 -3.53 0.62 21.29
CA LEU A 280 -4.27 1.77 21.86
C LEU A 280 -5.73 1.80 21.39
N PHE A 281 -5.99 1.54 20.10
CA PHE A 281 -7.34 1.50 19.54
C PHE A 281 -8.16 0.33 20.12
N TRP A 282 -7.58 -0.86 20.24
CA TRP A 282 -8.26 -2.01 20.85
C TRP A 282 -8.51 -1.82 22.35
N VAL A 283 -7.58 -1.24 23.09
CA VAL A 283 -7.79 -0.91 24.51
C VAL A 283 -8.93 0.10 24.65
N SER A 284 -8.97 1.13 23.81
CA SER A 284 -10.08 2.09 23.80
C SER A 284 -11.42 1.46 23.41
N ALA A 285 -11.45 0.58 22.41
CA ALA A 285 -12.65 -0.18 22.05
C ALA A 285 -13.10 -1.10 23.19
N GLY A 286 -12.16 -1.74 23.89
CA GLY A 286 -12.42 -2.54 25.08
C GLY A 286 -13.03 -1.71 26.23
N ILE A 287 -12.50 -0.52 26.49
CA ILE A 287 -13.06 0.42 27.48
C ILE A 287 -14.48 0.84 27.08
N THR A 288 -14.71 1.12 25.79
CA THR A 288 -16.02 1.49 25.24
C THR A 288 -17.04 0.36 25.38
N CYS A 289 -16.60 -0.89 25.29
CA CYS A 289 -17.44 -2.07 25.48
C CYS A 289 -17.65 -2.45 26.96
N SER A 290 -16.82 -1.94 27.87
CA SER A 290 -16.84 -2.25 29.30
C SER A 290 -17.75 -1.31 30.09
N GLU A 291 -18.19 -1.75 31.27
CA GLU A 291 -18.86 -0.93 32.28
C GLU A 291 -18.05 0.32 32.67
N LYS A 292 -16.70 0.22 32.62
CA LYS A 292 -15.81 1.36 32.88
C LYS A 292 -16.04 2.53 31.91
N GLY A 293 -16.47 2.25 30.67
CA GLY A 293 -16.77 3.26 29.66
C GLY A 293 -17.96 4.17 29.99
N LYS A 294 -18.77 3.82 31.01
CA LYS A 294 -19.89 4.62 31.53
C LYS A 294 -19.45 5.70 32.54
N THR A 295 -18.23 5.60 33.05
CA THR A 295 -17.66 6.59 33.99
C THR A 295 -17.03 7.77 33.24
N VAL A 296 -16.98 8.95 33.86
CA VAL A 296 -16.35 10.15 33.26
C VAL A 296 -14.89 9.90 32.94
N LEU A 297 -14.16 9.30 33.87
CA LEU A 297 -12.75 8.96 33.68
C LEU A 297 -12.55 7.93 32.56
N GLY A 298 -13.41 6.91 32.48
CA GLY A 298 -13.36 5.92 31.40
C GLY A 298 -13.73 6.52 30.04
N ALA A 299 -14.66 7.48 30.01
CA ALA A 299 -14.96 8.25 28.83
C ALA A 299 -13.73 9.04 28.41
N GLU A 300 -13.20 9.94 29.23
CA GLU A 300 -12.01 10.75 28.92
C GLU A 300 -10.81 9.91 28.45
N LEU A 301 -10.51 8.83 29.17
CA LEU A 301 -9.39 7.93 28.84
C LEU A 301 -9.52 7.33 27.43
N LYS A 302 -10.72 6.95 26.99
CA LYS A 302 -10.93 6.34 25.66
C LYS A 302 -10.61 7.32 24.53
N PHE A 303 -10.92 8.61 24.70
CA PHE A 303 -10.61 9.66 23.72
C PHE A 303 -9.13 9.98 23.68
N ILE A 304 -8.50 10.09 24.86
CA ILE A 304 -7.06 10.33 24.95
C ILE A 304 -6.30 9.18 24.27
N LEU A 305 -6.70 7.93 24.52
CA LEU A 305 -6.09 6.75 23.88
C LEU A 305 -6.24 6.78 22.36
N TRP A 306 -7.41 7.15 21.84
CA TRP A 306 -7.62 7.31 20.39
C TRP A 306 -6.78 8.43 19.79
N LEU A 307 -6.80 9.60 20.41
CA LEU A 307 -6.08 10.77 19.91
C LEU A 307 -4.58 10.51 19.91
N VAL A 308 -4.05 9.92 20.97
CA VAL A 308 -2.63 9.52 21.04
C VAL A 308 -2.31 8.47 19.99
N GLY A 309 -3.17 7.46 19.81
CA GLY A 309 -3.00 6.45 18.76
C GLY A 309 -2.94 7.06 17.36
N LEU A 310 -3.81 8.03 17.07
CA LEU A 310 -3.86 8.74 15.79
C LEU A 310 -2.62 9.63 15.59
N ILE A 311 -2.22 10.41 16.61
CA ILE A 311 -1.03 11.25 16.54
C ILE A 311 0.23 10.42 16.31
N VAL A 312 0.35 9.27 16.99
CA VAL A 312 1.46 8.33 16.78
C VAL A 312 1.49 7.88 15.32
N GLU A 313 0.35 7.48 14.74
CA GLU A 313 0.28 7.09 13.32
C GLU A 313 0.69 8.22 12.37
N VAL A 314 0.16 9.42 12.57
CA VAL A 314 0.49 10.59 11.74
C VAL A 314 1.99 10.90 11.80
N ALA A 315 2.56 10.90 13.01
CA ALA A 315 3.99 11.15 13.20
C ALA A 315 4.84 10.07 12.52
N LEU A 316 4.43 8.80 12.55
CA LEU A 316 5.17 7.71 11.90
C LEU A 316 5.15 7.79 10.38
N HIS A 317 4.02 8.18 9.77
CA HIS A 317 3.96 8.39 8.32
C HIS A 317 4.85 9.57 7.91
N HIS A 318 4.83 10.67 8.67
CA HIS A 318 5.70 11.81 8.44
C HIS A 318 7.20 11.48 8.59
N ILE A 319 7.55 10.67 9.60
CA ILE A 319 8.92 10.17 9.79
C ILE A 319 9.32 9.25 8.63
N MET A 320 8.42 8.39 8.16
CA MET A 320 8.65 7.49 7.04
C MET A 320 8.96 8.26 5.76
N GLU A 321 8.25 9.35 5.47
CA GLU A 321 8.49 10.20 4.30
C GLU A 321 9.87 10.86 4.35
N ARG A 322 10.28 11.35 5.53
CA ARG A 322 11.61 11.97 5.73
C ARG A 322 12.79 10.99 5.71
N LEU A 323 12.54 9.69 5.85
CA LEU A 323 13.60 8.68 5.82
C LEU A 323 13.94 8.34 4.36
N ASP A 324 15.11 8.82 3.93
CA ASP A 324 15.68 8.48 2.63
C ASP A 324 15.92 6.97 2.49
N TRP A 325 15.51 6.42 1.36
CA TRP A 325 15.83 5.04 0.97
C TRP A 325 17.32 4.79 0.74
N GLU A 326 18.11 5.87 0.59
CA GLU A 326 19.45 5.82 -0.01
C GLU A 326 20.56 5.40 0.97
N ARG A 327 20.33 5.42 2.28
CA ARG A 327 21.39 5.19 3.29
C ARG A 327 21.70 3.71 3.59
N THR A 328 21.50 2.81 2.63
CA THR A 328 22.01 1.42 2.69
C THR A 328 22.83 1.04 1.46
N SER A 329 23.58 2.00 0.90
CA SER A 329 24.61 1.73 -0.12
C SER A 329 25.72 0.86 0.49
N PHE A 330 25.68 -0.44 0.23
CA PHE A 330 26.83 -1.31 0.48
C PHE A 330 27.96 -0.93 -0.47
N SER A 331 29.07 -0.47 0.09
CA SER A 331 30.36 -0.61 -0.57
C SER A 331 30.71 -2.09 -0.49
N SER A 332 30.46 -2.86 -1.55
CA SER A 332 31.13 -4.14 -1.68
C SER A 332 32.61 -3.82 -1.85
N THR A 333 33.33 -3.84 -0.74
CA THR A 333 34.79 -3.82 -0.77
C THR A 333 35.19 -5.11 -1.44
N ASN A 334 35.33 -5.08 -2.76
CA ASN A 334 35.99 -6.14 -3.50
C ASN A 334 37.42 -6.16 -3.01
N GLU A 335 37.66 -6.97 -1.98
CA GLU A 335 38.98 -7.34 -1.49
C GLU A 335 39.63 -8.27 -2.53
N SER A 336 39.86 -7.74 -3.73
CA SER A 336 40.68 -8.38 -4.74
C SER A 336 42.08 -7.77 -4.68
N SER A 337 42.82 -8.12 -3.65
CA SER A 337 44.27 -7.98 -3.63
C SER A 337 44.89 -9.23 -3.03
N ILE A 338 44.69 -10.37 -3.69
CA ILE A 338 45.72 -11.42 -3.68
C ILE A 338 46.88 -10.84 -4.50
N SER A 339 47.77 -10.16 -3.80
CA SER A 339 49.12 -9.86 -4.28
C SER A 339 49.85 -11.18 -4.44
N HIS A 340 49.84 -11.74 -5.65
CA HIS A 340 50.78 -12.79 -6.01
C HIS A 340 52.14 -12.12 -6.26
N ASP A 341 53.10 -12.41 -5.38
CA ASP A 341 54.51 -12.07 -5.55
C ASP A 341 55.00 -12.53 -6.93
N ALA A 342 55.31 -11.57 -7.80
CA ALA A 342 56.04 -11.78 -9.05
C ALA A 342 57.30 -10.89 -9.05
N PRO A 343 58.46 -11.42 -9.47
CA PRO A 343 59.75 -10.74 -9.38
C PRO A 343 59.89 -9.60 -10.41
N PRO A 344 60.84 -8.67 -10.18
CA PRO A 344 60.93 -7.40 -10.92
C PRO A 344 61.41 -7.61 -12.36
N GLN A 345 60.63 -7.12 -13.33
CA GLN A 345 61.09 -6.90 -14.70
C GLN A 345 61.25 -5.40 -15.02
N PRO A 346 62.20 -5.03 -15.89
CA PRO A 346 62.58 -3.66 -16.13
C PRO A 346 61.65 -2.93 -17.10
N VAL A 347 61.24 -1.75 -16.64
CA VAL A 347 60.77 -0.54 -17.32
C VAL A 347 60.88 -0.55 -18.86
N LEU A 348 59.74 -0.60 -19.55
CA LEU A 348 59.62 -0.07 -20.92
C LEU A 348 58.22 0.49 -21.23
N LEU A 349 58.24 1.78 -21.59
CA LEU A 349 57.25 2.62 -22.29
C LEU A 349 55.79 2.72 -21.79
N LYS A 350 55.48 3.94 -21.35
CA LYS A 350 54.23 4.40 -20.75
C LYS A 350 53.29 4.93 -21.84
N THR A 351 52.28 4.16 -22.22
CA THR A 351 51.07 4.64 -22.92
C THR A 351 50.03 5.04 -21.86
N PRO A 352 49.25 6.13 -22.04
CA PRO A 352 48.22 6.48 -21.07
C PRO A 352 47.05 5.50 -21.21
N ILE A 353 47.05 4.50 -20.34
CA ILE A 353 45.90 3.61 -20.12
C ILE A 353 44.87 4.44 -19.37
N GLU A 354 43.80 4.79 -20.07
CA GLU A 354 42.57 5.31 -19.49
C GLU A 354 42.04 4.26 -18.51
N LEU A 355 42.26 4.50 -17.21
CA LEU A 355 41.76 3.68 -16.12
C LEU A 355 40.24 3.64 -16.21
N GLN A 356 39.71 2.56 -16.80
CA GLN A 356 38.32 2.17 -16.64
C GLN A 356 38.06 1.96 -15.15
N GLN A 357 37.49 2.99 -14.55
CA GLN A 357 36.99 2.97 -13.18
C GLN A 357 35.98 1.81 -13.10
N PRO A 358 36.15 0.84 -12.19
CA PRO A 358 35.20 -0.25 -12.05
C PRO A 358 33.83 0.36 -11.75
N SER A 359 32.88 0.18 -12.67
CA SER A 359 31.52 0.60 -12.46
C SER A 359 30.96 -0.23 -11.30
N ILE A 360 30.95 0.36 -10.11
CA ILE A 360 30.27 -0.22 -8.95
C ILE A 360 28.78 -0.19 -9.30
N THR A 361 28.27 -1.33 -9.77
CA THR A 361 26.85 -1.51 -10.01
C THR A 361 26.18 -1.55 -8.64
N ARG A 362 25.71 -0.41 -8.15
CA ARG A 362 24.89 -0.33 -6.94
C ARG A 362 23.62 -1.13 -7.20
N GLN A 363 23.50 -2.29 -6.56
CA GLN A 363 22.29 -3.08 -6.62
C GLN A 363 21.24 -2.40 -5.72
N GLN A 364 20.44 -1.53 -6.33
CA GLN A 364 19.34 -0.86 -5.65
C GLN A 364 18.17 -1.84 -5.48
N TRP A 365 17.48 -1.76 -4.35
CA TRP A 365 16.24 -2.49 -4.17
C TRP A 365 15.27 -2.10 -5.29
N PRO A 366 14.59 -3.06 -5.96
CA PRO A 366 13.51 -2.74 -6.88
C PRO A 366 12.35 -2.22 -6.03
N VAL A 367 12.36 -0.92 -5.77
CA VAL A 367 11.24 -0.26 -5.11
C VAL A 367 10.12 -0.18 -6.15
N PRO A 368 8.95 -0.78 -5.90
CA PRO A 368 7.82 -0.64 -6.80
C PRO A 368 7.44 0.83 -6.86
N HIS A 369 7.75 1.48 -7.98
CA HIS A 369 7.22 2.81 -8.27
C HIS A 369 5.84 2.61 -8.88
N THR A 370 4.80 2.84 -8.08
CA THR A 370 3.46 2.97 -8.66
C THR A 370 3.40 4.31 -9.40
N ASN A 371 2.84 4.31 -10.62
CA ASN A 371 2.59 5.55 -11.37
C ASN A 371 1.41 6.35 -10.80
N VAL A 372 0.95 6.05 -9.58
CA VAL A 372 -0.26 6.64 -9.01
C VAL A 372 0.13 7.83 -8.15
N ASN A 373 -0.11 9.04 -8.66
CA ASN A 373 0.13 10.26 -7.91
C ASN A 373 -1.06 10.58 -7.02
N LEU A 374 -0.82 10.87 -5.73
CA LEU A 374 -1.86 11.23 -4.76
C LEU A 374 -2.61 12.50 -5.19
N ARG A 375 -1.92 13.44 -5.85
CA ARG A 375 -2.51 14.64 -6.44
C ARG A 375 -3.60 14.30 -7.45
N GLU A 376 -3.34 13.37 -8.37
CA GLU A 376 -4.31 12.97 -9.40
C GLU A 376 -5.56 12.35 -8.77
N ARG A 377 -5.39 11.57 -7.70
CA ARG A 377 -6.52 11.00 -6.94
C ARG A 377 -7.32 12.09 -6.23
N LEU A 378 -6.65 13.04 -5.58
CA LEU A 378 -7.31 14.18 -4.92
C LEU A 378 -8.08 15.04 -5.93
N GLU A 379 -7.51 15.32 -7.10
CA GLU A 379 -8.15 16.09 -8.16
C GLU A 379 -9.40 15.36 -8.70
N GLY A 380 -9.32 14.04 -8.88
CA GLY A 380 -10.46 13.20 -9.25
C GLY A 380 -11.60 13.27 -8.23
N ILE A 381 -11.28 13.09 -6.94
CA ILE A 381 -12.23 13.21 -5.83
C ILE A 381 -12.86 14.60 -5.79
N THR A 382 -12.02 15.64 -5.86
CA THR A 382 -12.45 17.04 -5.77
C THR A 382 -13.40 17.38 -6.92
N THR A 383 -13.13 16.89 -8.13
CA THR A 383 -14.01 17.09 -9.29
C THR A 383 -15.38 16.44 -9.09
N VAL A 384 -15.42 15.22 -8.53
CA VAL A 384 -16.69 14.52 -8.24
C VAL A 384 -17.49 15.24 -7.15
N VAL A 385 -16.83 15.72 -6.09
CA VAL A 385 -17.49 16.38 -4.96
C VAL A 385 -17.95 17.80 -5.31
N ILE A 386 -17.15 18.59 -6.03
CA ILE A 386 -17.48 19.97 -6.40
C ILE A 386 -18.56 20.04 -7.49
N GLY A 387 -18.74 18.98 -8.27
CA GLY A 387 -19.80 18.89 -9.28
C GLY A 387 -21.23 19.00 -8.72
N GLU A 388 -21.43 18.87 -7.40
CA GLU A 388 -22.74 18.96 -6.76
C GLU A 388 -23.02 20.39 -6.23
N PRO A 389 -23.99 21.15 -6.79
CA PRO A 389 -24.20 22.57 -6.49
C PRO A 389 -24.62 22.85 -5.03
N THR A 390 -25.06 21.84 -4.28
CA THR A 390 -25.47 21.92 -2.87
C THR A 390 -24.29 22.04 -1.89
N PHE A 391 -23.07 21.64 -2.27
CA PHE A 391 -21.90 21.63 -1.38
C PHE A 391 -21.13 22.96 -1.32
N MET A 392 -21.38 23.89 -2.25
CA MET A 392 -20.58 25.12 -2.40
C MET A 392 -20.68 26.13 -1.24
N LEU A 393 -21.67 26.01 -0.34
CA LEU A 393 -21.95 27.07 0.64
C LEU A 393 -21.39 26.87 2.06
N LYS A 394 -20.80 25.71 2.40
CA LYS A 394 -20.37 25.44 3.80
C LYS A 394 -18.98 24.83 4.01
N VAL A 395 -18.27 24.37 2.98
CA VAL A 395 -17.07 23.51 3.15
C VAL A 395 -15.71 24.05 2.63
N PRO A 396 -15.54 25.30 2.12
CA PRO A 396 -14.29 25.68 1.45
C PRO A 396 -13.07 25.80 2.39
N LEU A 397 -13.26 26.17 3.67
CA LEU A 397 -12.14 26.36 4.61
C LEU A 397 -11.49 25.04 5.04
N VAL A 398 -12.32 24.03 5.32
CA VAL A 398 -11.84 22.72 5.80
C VAL A 398 -11.12 21.95 4.69
N ILE A 399 -11.62 22.05 3.45
CA ILE A 399 -10.97 21.43 2.29
C ILE A 399 -9.63 22.09 1.99
N GLY A 400 -9.51 23.42 2.11
CA GLY A 400 -8.25 24.13 1.93
C GLY A 400 -7.15 23.64 2.87
N ILE A 401 -7.45 23.55 4.17
CA ILE A 401 -6.50 23.05 5.19
C ILE A 401 -6.09 21.61 4.93
N LEU A 402 -7.03 20.75 4.50
CA LEU A 402 -6.72 19.36 4.18
C LEU A 402 -5.85 19.20 2.94
N VAL A 403 -6.10 19.99 1.89
CA VAL A 403 -5.28 19.96 0.68
C VAL A 403 -3.86 20.42 1.01
N GLU A 404 -3.70 21.41 1.88
CA GLU A 404 -2.40 21.90 2.31
C GLU A 404 -1.66 20.86 3.17
N VAL A 405 -2.32 20.26 4.17
CA VAL A 405 -1.73 19.18 4.98
C VAL A 405 -1.39 17.95 4.12
N ALA A 406 -2.27 17.56 3.19
CA ALA A 406 -1.99 16.44 2.27
C ALA A 406 -0.85 16.76 1.30
N SER A 407 -0.76 18.02 0.84
CA SER A 407 0.33 18.49 -0.01
C SER A 407 1.67 18.51 0.73
N ASP A 408 1.69 18.91 2.01
CA ASP A 408 2.91 18.92 2.82
C ASP A 408 3.40 17.51 3.16
N ILE A 409 2.48 16.57 3.37
CA ILE A 409 2.79 15.14 3.57
C ILE A 409 3.35 14.54 2.26
N CYS A 410 2.71 14.80 1.13
CA CYS A 410 3.07 14.13 -0.14
C CYS A 410 4.09 14.87 -1.03
N GLY A 411 4.42 16.12 -0.73
CA GLY A 411 5.25 17.00 -1.56
C GLY A 411 6.73 17.04 -1.19
N GLY A 412 7.17 16.22 -0.22
CA GLY A 412 8.55 16.15 0.29
C GLY A 412 9.48 15.25 -0.52
#